data_AF-A0A9X8BNI2-F1
#
_entry.id   AF-A0A9X8BNI2-F1
#
_cell.length_a   1.000
_cell.length_b   1.000
_cell.length_c   1.000
_cell.angle_alpha   90.00
_cell.angle_beta   90.00
_cell.angle_gamma   90.00
#
_symmetry.space_group_name_H-M   'P 1'
#
loop_
_entity.id
_entity.type
_entity.pdbx_description
1 polymer ?
#
loop_
_entity_poly.entity_id
_entity_poly.type
_entity_poly.pdbx_seq_one_letter_code
_entity_poly.pdbx_strand_id
1 'polypeptide(L)' 'MTSIHGHEVLNMMIETGERYSNESLTAAIIQRFGETARFHTCSAEGMTAAELVAFLESRGKFIPVEEGFSTHESKICRH' A
#
# COMPACT_ATOMS: atom_id res chain seq x y z
N MET A 1 -5.22 -16.03 -12.00
CA MET A 1 -5.07 -14.56 -12.01
C MET A 1 -4.62 -14.15 -10.62
N THR A 2 -3.36 -13.77 -10.48
CA THR A 2 -2.72 -13.49 -9.19
C THR A 2 -2.93 -12.02 -8.82
N SER A 3 -4.07 -11.70 -8.20
CA SER A 3 -4.28 -10.37 -7.62
C SER A 3 -3.36 -10.20 -6.42
N ILE A 4 -2.77 -9.02 -6.25
CA ILE A 4 -1.80 -8.74 -5.19
C ILE A 4 -2.57 -8.26 -3.96
N HIS A 5 -2.30 -8.83 -2.80
CA HIS A 5 -2.99 -8.42 -1.59
C HIS A 5 -2.40 -7.10 -1.08
N GLY A 6 -3.24 -6.18 -0.60
CA GLY A 6 -2.78 -4.88 -0.09
C GLY A 6 -1.74 -4.98 1.04
N HIS A 7 -1.69 -6.11 1.75
CA HIS A 7 -0.64 -6.40 2.73
C HIS A 7 0.76 -6.47 2.12
N GLU A 8 0.93 -6.91 0.87
CA GLU A 8 2.24 -6.97 0.20
C GLU A 8 2.85 -5.58 0.03
N VAL A 9 2.01 -4.58 -0.25
CA VAL A 9 2.42 -3.17 -0.32
C VAL A 9 2.81 -2.65 1.05
N LEU A 10 2.07 -3.00 2.10
CA LEU A 10 2.41 -2.60 3.47
C LEU A 10 3.72 -3.25 3.94
N ASN A 11 3.94 -4.53 3.62
CA ASN A 11 5.20 -5.23 3.90
C ASN A 11 6.37 -4.51 3.23
N MET A 12 6.25 -4.19 1.94
CA MET A 12 7.27 -3.44 1.20
C MET A 12 7.63 -2.13 1.91
N MET A 13 6.63 -1.35 2.37
CA MET A 13 6.89 -0.10 3.08
C MET A 13 7.61 -0.30 4.43
N ILE A 14 7.35 -1.41 5.13
CA ILE A 14 8.04 -1.73 6.39
C ILE A 14 9.47 -2.17 6.13
N GLU A 15 9.69 -2.98 5.09
CA GLU A 15 11.01 -3.47 4.70
C GLU A 15 11.95 -2.34 4.31
N THR A 16 11.45 -1.33 3.59
CA THR A 16 12.24 -0.13 3.27
C THR A 16 12.40 0.79 4.47
N GLY A 17 11.41 0.84 5.37
CA GLY A 17 11.38 1.75 6.52
C GLY A 17 11.34 3.23 6.10
N GLU A 18 11.02 3.50 4.83
CA GLU A 18 11.00 4.82 4.26
C GLU A 18 9.66 5.52 4.50
N ARG A 19 9.67 6.84 4.30
CA ARG A 19 8.48 7.67 4.31
C ARG A 19 8.00 7.81 2.88
N TYR A 20 6.69 7.67 2.69
CA TYR A 20 6.09 7.78 1.39
C TYR A 20 5.03 8.87 1.36
N SER A 21 4.87 9.47 0.19
CA SER A 21 3.71 10.28 -0.19
C SER A 21 2.76 9.43 -1.01
N ASN A 22 1.54 9.89 -1.25
CA ASN A 22 0.60 9.22 -2.15
C ASN A 22 1.22 8.94 -3.52
N GLU A 23 1.94 9.92 -4.06
CA GLU A 23 2.64 9.85 -5.34
C GLU A 23 3.83 8.87 -5.29
N SER A 24 4.72 9.03 -4.32
CA SER A 24 5.92 8.19 -4.16
C SER A 24 5.55 6.73 -3.89
N LEU A 25 4.53 6.46 -3.08
CA LEU A 25 4.07 5.11 -2.81
C LEU A 25 3.47 4.49 -4.07
N THR A 26 2.64 5.24 -4.80
CA THR A 26 2.05 4.76 -6.06
C THR A 26 3.15 4.42 -7.07
N ALA A 27 4.16 5.28 -7.23
CA ALA A 27 5.31 5.02 -8.09
C ALA A 27 6.10 3.79 -7.63
N ALA A 28 6.37 3.66 -6.33
CA ALA A 28 7.09 2.53 -5.76
C ALA A 28 6.33 1.20 -5.98
N ILE A 29 5.01 1.20 -5.80
CA ILE A 29 4.14 0.06 -6.09
C ILE A 29 4.23 -0.31 -7.57
N ILE A 30 4.12 0.66 -8.48
CA ILE A 30 4.21 0.43 -9.93
C ILE A 30 5.59 -0.12 -10.31
N GLN A 31 6.67 0.41 -9.73
CA GLN A 31 8.02 -0.10 -10.00
C GLN A 31 8.24 -1.51 -9.45
N ARG A 32 7.64 -1.85 -8.31
CA ARG A 32 7.84 -3.14 -7.64
C ARG A 32 6.96 -4.25 -8.20
N PHE A 33 5.69 -3.94 -8.46
CA PHE A 33 4.66 -4.91 -8.81
C PHE A 33 4.23 -4.81 -10.28
N GLY A 34 4.50 -3.68 -10.94
CA GLY A 34 4.12 -3.39 -12.32
C GLY A 34 2.93 -2.44 -12.43
N GLU A 35 2.89 -1.64 -13.50
CA GLU A 35 1.80 -0.69 -13.78
C GLU A 35 0.45 -1.38 -14.02
N THR A 36 0.48 -2.61 -14.53
CA THR A 36 -0.71 -3.42 -14.83
C THR A 36 -1.16 -4.27 -13.64
N ALA A 37 -0.42 -4.20 -12.52
CA ALA A 37 -0.74 -4.94 -11.31
C ALA A 37 -2.10 -4.51 -10.75
N ARG A 38 -2.88 -5.50 -10.32
CA ARG A 38 -4.18 -5.30 -9.70
C ARG A 38 -4.14 -5.75 -8.25
N PHE A 39 -4.68 -4.90 -7.39
CA PHE A 39 -4.65 -5.08 -5.97
C PHE A 39 -6.02 -5.42 -5.42
N HIS A 40 -6.02 -6.20 -4.35
CA HIS A 40 -7.21 -6.53 -3.59
C HIS A 40 -6.92 -6.44 -2.10
N THR A 41 -7.97 -6.19 -1.34
CA THR A 41 -8.02 -6.18 0.11
C THR A 41 -9.18 -7.07 0.53
N CYS A 42 -9.29 -7.38 1.82
CA CYS A 42 -10.38 -8.22 2.34
C CYS A 42 -11.79 -7.67 2.05
N SER A 43 -11.94 -6.41 1.64
CA SER A 43 -13.24 -5.77 1.40
C SER A 43 -13.40 -5.17 0.00
N ALA A 44 -12.35 -5.11 -0.81
CA ALA A 44 -12.38 -4.51 -2.14
C ALA A 44 -11.35 -5.17 -3.06
N GLU A 45 -11.64 -5.34 -4.34
CA GLU A 45 -10.78 -6.02 -5.32
C GLU A 45 -10.67 -5.25 -6.64
N GLY A 46 -9.64 -5.56 -7.45
CA GLY A 46 -9.46 -4.98 -8.79
C GLY A 46 -8.87 -3.55 -8.81
N MET A 47 -8.38 -3.07 -7.68
CA MET A 47 -7.87 -1.70 -7.52
C MET A 47 -6.53 -1.51 -8.25
N THR A 48 -6.32 -0.30 -8.77
CA THR A 48 -5.00 0.18 -9.19
C THR A 48 -4.11 0.53 -7.99
N ALA A 49 -2.83 0.80 -8.22
CA ALA A 49 -1.91 1.27 -7.18
C ALA A 49 -2.44 2.53 -6.48
N ALA A 50 -2.90 3.53 -7.24
CA ALA A 50 -3.44 4.78 -6.69
C ALA A 50 -4.71 4.54 -5.86
N GLU A 51 -5.63 3.71 -6.35
CA GLU A 51 -6.86 3.35 -5.62
C GLU A 51 -6.55 2.59 -4.33
N LEU A 52 -5.59 1.66 -4.37
CA LEU A 52 -5.16 0.94 -3.17
C LEU A 52 -4.60 1.90 -2.13
N VAL A 53 -3.75 2.85 -2.54
CA VAL A 53 -3.15 3.83 -1.62
C VAL A 53 -4.25 4.69 -0.99
N ALA A 54 -5.16 5.25 -1.79
CA ALA A 54 -6.29 6.03 -1.27
C ALA A 54 -7.19 5.22 -0.33
N PHE A 55 -7.41 3.93 -0.66
CA PHE A 55 -8.16 3.02 0.20
C PHE A 55 -7.47 2.78 1.54
N LEU A 56 -6.17 2.50 1.54
CA LEU A 56 -5.39 2.29 2.77
C LEU A 56 -5.34 3.55 3.64
N GLU A 57 -5.19 4.72 3.01
CA GLU A 57 -5.25 6.03 3.67
C GLU A 57 -6.60 6.23 4.36
N SER A 58 -7.71 6.03 3.63
CA SER A 58 -9.07 6.12 4.17
C SER A 58 -9.34 5.16 5.32
N ARG A 59 -8.69 3.99 5.33
CA ARG A 59 -8.80 2.99 6.40
C ARG A 59 -7.90 3.28 7.62
N GLY A 60 -7.12 4.38 7.62
CA GLY A 60 -6.21 4.73 8.72
C GLY A 60 -5.06 3.73 8.88
N LYS A 61 -4.64 3.10 7.77
CA LYS A 61 -3.51 2.18 7.72
C LYS A 61 -2.17 2.91 7.67
N PHE A 62 -2.16 4.17 7.26
CA PHE A 62 -0.98 5.02 7.25
C PHE A 62 -0.88 5.85 8.52
N ILE A 63 0.35 6.03 8.99
CA ILE A 63 0.73 6.85 10.13
C ILE A 63 1.34 8.13 9.56
N PRO A 64 0.68 9.29 9.70
CA PRO A 64 1.24 10.55 9.22
C PRO A 64 2.52 10.88 9.98
N VAL A 65 3.53 11.36 9.26
CA VAL A 65 4.81 11.82 9.80
C VAL A 65 5.09 13.23 9.25
N GLU A 66 6.12 13.90 9.76
CA GLU A 66 6.43 15.29 9.35
C GLU A 66 6.57 15.48 7.82
N GLU A 67 6.99 14.43 7.11
CA GLU A 67 7.17 14.45 5.65
C GLU A 67 6.52 13.20 5.01
N GLY A 68 5.19 13.23 4.91
CA GLY A 68 4.40 12.16 4.29
C GLY A 68 3.77 11.20 5.32
N PHE A 69 3.85 9.91 5.03
CA PHE A 69 3.33 8.87 5.91
C PHE A 69 4.20 7.62 5.87
N SER A 70 4.15 6.85 6.95
CA SER A 70 4.75 5.52 7.04
C SER A 70 3.69 4.52 7.50
N THR A 71 4.04 3.25 7.58
CA THR A 71 3.15 2.19 8.07
C THR A 71 3.85 1.39 9.17
N HIS A 72 3.10 0.52 9.84
CA HIS A 72 3.64 -0.35 10.89
C HIS A 72 3.13 -1.77 10.69
N GLU A 73 3.92 -2.76 11.11
CA GLU A 73 3.54 -4.18 11.08
C GLU A 73 2.21 -4.46 11.80
N SER A 74 1.88 -3.66 12.81
CA SER A 74 0.63 -3.76 13.58
C SER A 74 -0.61 -3.43 12.74
N LYS A 75 -0.43 -2.77 11.59
CA LYS A 75 -1.50 -2.44 10.64
C LYS A 75 -1.76 -3.56 9.63
N ILE A 76 -0.89 -4.57 9.56
CA ILE A 76 -1.04 -5.74 8.69
C ILE A 76 -1.90 -6.78 9.42
N CYS A 77 -3.06 -7.09 8.84
CA CYS A 77 -3.94 -8.10 9.42
C CYS A 77 -3.37 -9.49 9.11
N ARG A 78 -3.05 -10.28 10.14
CA ARG A 78 -2.83 -11.74 10.03
C ARG A 78 -4.19 -12.42 10.15
N HIS A 79 -5.00 -12.34 9.10
CA HIS A 79 -6.27 -13.07 9.04
C HIS A 79 -6.11 -14.30 8.15
#